data_AF-A0A6I9QHS4-F1
#
_entry.id   AF-A0A6I9QHS4-F1
#
_cell.length_a   1.000
_cell.length_b   1.000
_cell.length_c   1.000
_cell.angle_alpha   90.00
_cell.angle_beta   90.00
_cell.angle_gamma   90.00
#
_symmetry.space_group_name_H-M   'P 1'
#
loop_
_entity.id
_entity.type
_entity.pdbx_description
1 polymer ?
#
loop_
_entity_poly.entity_id
_entity_poly.type
_entity_poly.pdbx_seq_one_letter_code
_entity_poly.pdbx_strand_id
1 'polypeptide(L)'
;MARRRFFKLGIWMMTKETRDFPITVSPRSLFLWRNFQVHVFVYKYVIILFISLPCACELVRENCLCFSYVELGIVSWRLSGDNYETDENLKKIREARGYSYMDICDVCPEKLPNYEDKIKNFFEEHLHTDEEIRYCLEGSGYFDVRDENDCWIRIAVKKGGMIVLPAGIYHRFTLDTDNYIKAMRLFVGEPVWTPFNRPHDDLPARKAYLENFVKKEVDGYVVEAR
;
A
#
# COMPACT_ATOMS: atom_id res chain seq x y z
N MET A 1 35.78 48.65 16.74
CA MET A 1 34.62 47.95 17.35
C MET A 1 33.35 48.36 16.63
N ALA A 2 32.90 47.57 15.66
CA ALA A 2 31.69 47.84 14.88
C ALA A 2 30.57 46.90 15.33
N ARG A 3 29.50 47.46 15.92
CA ARG A 3 28.29 46.72 16.31
C ARG A 3 27.48 46.40 15.04
N ARG A 4 27.39 45.12 14.66
CA ARG A 4 26.51 44.68 13.57
C ARG A 4 25.08 44.55 14.10
N ARG A 5 24.17 45.33 13.51
CA ARG A 5 22.71 45.16 13.62
C ARG A 5 22.33 43.86 12.90
N PHE A 6 21.66 42.94 13.59
CA PHE A 6 20.98 41.81 12.96
C PHE A 6 19.59 42.26 12.50
N PHE A 7 19.33 42.16 11.20
CA PHE A 7 17.98 42.24 10.65
C PHE A 7 17.28 40.88 10.87
N LYS A 8 16.16 40.89 11.57
CA LYS A 8 15.25 39.73 11.71
C LYS A 8 14.35 39.73 10.47
N LEU A 9 14.55 38.79 9.54
CA LEU A 9 13.57 38.52 8.49
C LEU A 9 12.49 37.61 9.09
N GLY A 10 11.32 38.16 9.39
CA GLY A 10 10.13 37.39 9.75
C GLY A 10 9.30 37.14 8.50
N ILE A 11 9.09 35.87 8.14
CA ILE A 11 8.12 35.47 7.13
C ILE A 11 6.78 35.32 7.85
N TRP A 12 5.79 36.12 7.46
CA TRP A 12 4.40 35.98 7.91
C TRP A 12 3.67 35.08 6.91
N MET A 13 3.16 33.93 7.38
CA MET A 13 2.11 33.18 6.70
C MET A 13 0.79 33.49 7.39
N MET A 14 -0.12 34.14 6.68
CA MET A 14 -1.53 34.20 7.07
C MET A 14 -2.20 32.89 6.65
N THR A 15 -2.64 32.11 7.63
CA THR A 15 -3.62 31.04 7.44
C THR A 15 -4.81 31.31 8.34
N LYS A 16 -6.01 31.31 7.75
CA LYS A 16 -7.27 31.47 8.45
C LYS A 16 -7.45 30.34 9.48
N GLU A 17 -7.80 30.75 10.70
CA GLU A 17 -8.41 29.97 11.77
C GLU A 17 -7.67 28.68 12.22
N THR A 18 -6.93 28.76 13.32
CA THR A 18 -7.19 27.98 14.55
C THR A 18 -6.19 28.38 15.64
N ARG A 19 -6.61 28.15 16.89
CA ARG A 19 -6.14 28.74 18.16
C ARG A 19 -4.67 28.43 18.49
N ASP A 20 -4.00 29.43 19.07
CA ASP A 20 -2.64 29.36 19.57
C ASP A 20 -2.48 28.38 20.74
N PHE A 21 -1.52 27.46 20.65
CA PHE A 21 -0.89 26.81 21.80
C PHE A 21 0.63 26.93 21.66
N PRO A 22 1.35 27.49 22.65
CA PRO A 22 2.80 27.58 22.60
C PRO A 22 3.44 26.24 22.97
N ILE A 23 4.17 25.64 22.05
CA ILE A 23 5.09 24.53 22.33
C ILE A 23 6.50 25.11 22.44
N THR A 24 7.07 25.08 23.64
CA THR A 24 8.48 25.40 23.90
C THR A 24 9.35 24.18 23.64
N VAL A 25 10.36 24.30 22.76
CA VAL A 25 11.35 23.24 22.50
C VAL A 25 12.72 23.66 23.07
N SER A 26 13.32 22.82 23.90
CA SER A 26 14.61 23.09 24.58
C SER A 26 15.81 22.79 23.66
N PRO A 27 16.92 23.58 23.72
CA PRO A 27 18.04 23.46 22.80
C PRO A 27 19.09 22.45 23.32
N ARG A 28 18.85 21.15 23.15
CA ARG A 28 19.90 20.12 23.33
C ARG A 28 19.70 18.94 22.38
N SER A 29 20.05 19.15 21.10
CA SER A 29 20.45 18.08 20.16
C SER A 29 20.81 18.66 18.79
N LEU A 30 21.83 19.51 18.74
CA LEU A 30 22.50 19.90 17.49
C LEU A 30 23.91 19.33 17.55
N PHE A 31 24.16 18.16 16.96
CA PHE A 31 25.49 17.79 16.47
C PHE A 31 25.39 16.61 15.49
N LEU A 32 26.12 16.73 14.38
CA LEU A 32 26.38 15.76 13.30
C LEU A 32 25.26 15.55 12.29
N TRP A 33 25.37 16.21 11.12
CA TRP A 33 25.29 15.59 9.78
C TRP A 33 25.87 16.61 8.78
N ARG A 34 27.16 16.47 8.44
CA ARG A 34 27.81 17.17 7.33
C ARG A 34 27.93 16.15 6.19
N ASN A 35 27.41 16.50 5.01
CA ASN A 35 27.46 15.81 3.71
C ASN A 35 26.12 15.27 3.18
N PHE A 36 25.11 16.14 3.04
CA PHE A 36 24.00 15.90 2.10
C PHE A 36 23.99 16.99 1.03
N GLN A 37 24.00 16.60 -0.24
CA GLN A 37 23.68 17.51 -1.33
C GLN A 37 22.16 17.69 -1.37
N VAL A 38 21.69 18.89 -1.05
CA VAL A 38 20.28 19.26 -1.21
C VAL A 38 20.12 19.84 -2.60
N HIS A 39 19.41 19.13 -3.48
CA HIS A 39 18.93 19.70 -4.73
C HIS A 39 17.55 20.32 -4.50
N VAL A 40 17.48 21.65 -4.56
CA VAL A 40 16.23 22.40 -4.46
C VAL A 40 15.71 22.65 -5.87
N PHE A 41 14.60 22.00 -6.23
CA PHE A 41 13.83 22.37 -7.42
C PHE A 41 12.58 23.12 -6.98
N VAL A 42 12.45 24.37 -7.46
CA VAL A 42 11.28 25.21 -7.18
C VAL A 42 10.32 25.07 -8.36
N TYR A 43 9.25 24.30 -8.17
CA TYR A 43 8.05 24.42 -9.01
C TYR A 43 6.99 25.14 -8.20
N LYS A 44 6.35 26.13 -8.83
CA LYS A 44 5.32 27.02 -8.26
C LYS A 44 4.42 26.24 -7.28
N TYR A 45 4.64 26.49 -5.99
CA TYR A 45 3.84 26.10 -4.82
C TYR A 45 4.08 24.75 -4.11
N VAL A 46 5.13 23.97 -4.41
CA VAL A 46 5.48 22.80 -3.56
C VAL A 46 7.01 22.65 -3.44
N ILE A 47 7.52 22.68 -2.19
CA ILE A 47 8.91 22.27 -1.89
C ILE A 47 8.86 20.78 -1.58
N ILE A 48 9.38 19.94 -2.48
CA ILE A 48 9.55 18.50 -2.25
C ILE A 48 11.00 18.29 -1.79
N LEU A 49 11.18 17.92 -0.52
CA LEU A 49 12.45 17.46 0.02
C LEU A 49 12.54 15.95 -0.17
N PHE A 50 13.38 15.50 -1.10
CA PHE A 50 13.77 14.08 -1.18
C PHE A 50 14.83 13.82 -0.11
N ILE A 51 14.43 13.09 0.95
CA ILE A 51 15.36 12.48 1.90
C ILE A 51 15.43 11.00 1.51
N SER A 52 16.57 10.57 0.96
CA SER A 52 16.84 9.16 0.74
C SER A 52 17.14 8.49 2.08
N LEU A 53 16.16 7.80 2.65
CA LEU A 53 16.38 6.80 3.69
C LEU A 53 16.28 5.40 3.06
N PRO A 54 17.20 4.48 3.36
CA PRO A 54 17.03 3.09 2.98
C PRO A 54 15.95 2.48 3.89
N CYS A 55 14.88 1.97 3.28
CA CYS A 55 13.97 1.00 3.88
C CYS A 55 13.20 1.49 5.13
N ALA A 56 12.24 2.40 4.94
CA ALA A 56 11.04 2.55 5.76
C ALA A 56 10.07 3.51 5.05
N CYS A 57 9.17 3.00 4.21
CA CYS A 57 8.09 3.81 3.65
C CYS A 57 6.90 3.77 4.61
N GLU A 58 6.93 4.62 5.63
CA GLU A 58 5.74 4.99 6.40
C GLU A 58 5.36 6.42 5.98
N LEU A 59 4.66 6.53 4.85
CA LEU A 59 4.17 7.79 4.31
C LEU A 59 2.66 7.84 4.43
N VAL A 60 2.21 8.15 5.65
CA VAL A 60 0.85 8.59 5.94
C VAL A 60 0.67 10.00 5.39
N ARG A 61 0.24 10.13 4.13
CA ARG A 61 -0.47 11.32 3.65
C ARG A 61 -1.56 10.95 2.66
N GLU A 62 -2.78 11.29 3.05
CA GLU A 62 -4.00 11.24 2.26
C GLU A 62 -3.74 11.86 0.87
N ASN A 63 -4.00 11.09 -0.19
CA ASN A 63 -4.02 11.47 -1.61
C ASN A 63 -2.76 11.29 -2.49
N CYS A 64 -1.67 10.63 -2.05
CA CYS A 64 -0.53 10.31 -2.95
C CYS A 64 -0.38 8.84 -3.37
N LEU A 65 -1.17 7.90 -2.82
CA LEU A 65 -0.91 6.45 -2.96
C LEU A 65 -1.70 5.73 -4.07
N CYS A 66 -2.67 6.37 -4.73
CA CYS A 66 -3.53 5.66 -5.70
C CYS A 66 -2.78 5.26 -6.99
N PHE A 67 -1.77 6.04 -7.43
CA PHE A 67 -1.11 5.79 -8.71
C PHE A 67 -0.20 4.54 -8.69
N SER A 68 0.56 4.30 -7.62
CA SER A 68 1.51 3.18 -7.57
C SER A 68 0.83 1.81 -7.51
N TYR A 69 -0.34 1.71 -6.86
CA TYR A 69 -1.05 0.43 -6.74
C TYR A 69 -1.61 -0.06 -8.07
N VAL A 70 -2.12 0.87 -8.89
CA VAL A 70 -2.69 0.55 -10.21
C VAL A 70 -1.59 0.04 -11.15
N GLU A 71 -0.37 0.58 -11.05
CA GLU A 71 0.77 0.10 -11.85
C GLU A 71 1.20 -1.32 -11.49
N LEU A 72 0.98 -1.73 -10.24
CA LEU A 72 1.20 -3.10 -9.75
C LEU A 72 0.00 -4.03 -10.02
N GLY A 73 -1.03 -3.57 -10.74
CA GLY A 73 -2.23 -4.34 -11.03
C GLY A 73 -3.18 -4.51 -9.84
N ILE A 74 -2.94 -3.81 -8.73
CA ILE A 74 -3.79 -3.87 -7.54
C ILE A 74 -5.02 -3.00 -7.77
N VAL A 75 -6.19 -3.59 -7.58
CA VAL A 75 -7.47 -2.90 -7.69
C VAL A 75 -8.12 -2.81 -6.32
N SER A 76 -8.76 -1.67 -6.01
CA SER A 76 -9.47 -1.50 -4.75
C SER A 76 -10.77 -0.74 -4.91
N TRP A 77 -11.72 -1.03 -4.02
CA TRP A 77 -12.98 -0.31 -3.89
C TRP A 77 -13.26 0.02 -2.42
N ARG A 78 -14.01 1.10 -2.22
CA ARG A 78 -14.64 1.40 -0.92
C ARG A 78 -16.14 1.16 -1.04
N LEU A 79 -16.63 0.20 -0.27
CA LEU A 79 -18.02 -0.22 -0.20
C LEU A 79 -18.54 -0.06 1.23
N SER A 80 -19.84 -0.26 1.41
CA SER A 80 -20.46 -0.26 2.73
C SER A 80 -20.38 -1.67 3.34
N GLY A 81 -19.58 -1.80 4.40
CA GLY A 81 -19.38 -3.09 5.09
C GLY A 81 -20.62 -3.61 5.82
N ASP A 82 -21.63 -2.76 6.04
CA ASP A 82 -22.81 -3.07 6.85
C ASP A 82 -23.91 -3.82 6.08
N ASN A 83 -23.97 -3.67 4.76
CA ASN A 83 -25.03 -4.20 3.90
C ASN A 83 -24.48 -5.07 2.77
N TYR A 84 -23.36 -5.77 3.01
CA TYR A 84 -22.69 -6.58 1.98
C TYR A 84 -23.60 -7.62 1.30
N GLU A 85 -24.65 -8.09 1.98
CA GLU A 85 -25.61 -9.07 1.42
C GLU A 85 -26.52 -8.47 0.35
N THR A 86 -26.78 -7.16 0.41
CA THR A 86 -27.71 -6.44 -0.46
C THR A 86 -27.05 -5.27 -1.20
N ASP A 87 -25.73 -5.15 -1.15
CA ASP A 87 -24.99 -4.07 -1.80
C ASP A 87 -24.97 -4.26 -3.33
N GLU A 88 -25.74 -3.42 -4.02
CA GLU A 88 -25.79 -3.39 -5.49
C GLU A 88 -24.44 -3.06 -6.14
N ASN A 89 -23.55 -2.33 -5.47
CA ASN A 89 -22.19 -2.08 -6.00
C ASN A 89 -21.34 -3.34 -5.92
N LEU A 90 -21.42 -4.09 -4.80
CA LEU A 90 -20.73 -5.38 -4.70
C LEU A 90 -21.25 -6.34 -5.78
N LYS A 91 -22.57 -6.40 -5.99
CA LYS A 91 -23.18 -7.20 -7.04
C LYS A 91 -22.63 -6.84 -8.43
N LYS A 92 -22.59 -5.56 -8.78
CA LYS A 92 -22.03 -5.09 -10.07
C LYS A 92 -20.55 -5.46 -10.24
N ILE A 93 -19.74 -5.31 -9.18
CA ILE A 93 -18.32 -5.70 -9.22
C ILE A 93 -18.20 -7.20 -9.47
N ARG A 94 -18.98 -8.02 -8.77
CA ARG A 94 -18.98 -9.47 -8.92
C ARG A 94 -19.41 -9.90 -10.32
N GLU A 95 -20.47 -9.31 -10.85
CA GLU A 95 -20.94 -9.60 -12.21
C GLU A 95 -19.91 -9.18 -13.27
N ALA A 96 -19.33 -7.99 -13.13
CA ALA A 96 -18.34 -7.47 -14.09
C ALA A 96 -17.02 -8.28 -14.09
N ARG A 97 -16.63 -8.86 -12.96
CA ARG A 97 -15.37 -9.61 -12.80
C ARG A 97 -15.55 -11.13 -12.72
N GLY A 98 -16.79 -11.63 -12.82
CA GLY A 98 -17.09 -13.06 -12.78
C GLY A 98 -16.86 -13.73 -11.42
N TYR A 99 -17.01 -13.00 -10.31
CA TYR A 99 -16.82 -13.53 -8.95
C TYR A 99 -18.02 -14.38 -8.51
N SER A 100 -17.99 -15.65 -8.92
CA SER A 100 -19.05 -16.63 -8.70
C SER A 100 -19.05 -17.26 -7.31
N TYR A 101 -17.89 -17.33 -6.65
CA TYR A 101 -17.75 -17.91 -5.31
C TYR A 101 -17.51 -16.83 -4.25
N MET A 102 -18.09 -17.03 -3.07
CA MET A 102 -17.78 -16.23 -1.89
C MET A 102 -17.93 -17.05 -0.60
N ASP A 103 -17.11 -16.72 0.38
CA ASP A 103 -17.30 -17.14 1.77
C ASP A 103 -16.84 -16.06 2.76
N ILE A 104 -17.13 -16.27 4.05
CA ILE A 104 -16.74 -15.36 5.13
C ILE A 104 -15.69 -16.05 6.00
N CYS A 105 -14.59 -15.34 6.26
CA CYS A 105 -13.51 -15.79 7.13
C CYS A 105 -13.32 -14.78 8.27
N ASP A 106 -13.52 -15.24 9.51
CA ASP A 106 -13.12 -14.53 10.72
C ASP A 106 -11.70 -14.96 11.10
N VAL A 107 -10.78 -14.01 11.13
CA VAL A 107 -9.39 -14.22 11.53
C VAL A 107 -9.18 -13.56 12.90
N CYS A 108 -9.29 -14.38 13.94
CA CYS A 108 -8.84 -14.07 15.30
C CYS A 108 -8.47 -15.37 16.03
N PRO A 109 -7.70 -15.31 17.13
CA PRO A 109 -7.26 -16.49 17.87
C PRO A 109 -8.39 -17.44 18.26
N GLU A 110 -9.56 -16.91 18.60
CA GLU A 110 -10.67 -17.69 19.15
C GLU A 110 -11.54 -18.35 18.07
N LYS A 111 -11.62 -17.76 16.88
CA LYS A 111 -12.56 -18.18 15.82
C LYS A 111 -11.90 -18.95 14.69
N LEU A 112 -10.62 -18.73 14.42
CA LEU A 112 -9.93 -19.35 13.29
C LEU A 112 -9.30 -20.69 13.70
N PRO A 113 -9.73 -21.84 13.12
CA PRO A 113 -9.09 -23.11 13.39
C PRO A 113 -7.63 -23.11 12.91
N ASN A 114 -6.71 -23.64 13.73
CA ASN A 114 -5.26 -23.61 13.49
C ASN A 114 -4.72 -22.19 13.28
N TYR A 115 -5.22 -21.23 14.08
CA TYR A 115 -4.88 -19.81 13.99
C TYR A 115 -3.37 -19.55 13.87
N GLU A 116 -2.57 -20.10 14.79
CA GLU A 116 -1.11 -19.84 14.84
C GLU A 116 -0.40 -20.25 13.55
N ASP A 117 -0.72 -21.41 13.00
CA ASP A 117 -0.11 -21.88 11.76
C ASP A 117 -0.63 -21.10 10.55
N LYS A 118 -1.93 -20.74 10.54
CA LYS A 118 -2.52 -19.94 9.47
C LYS A 118 -1.96 -18.53 9.41
N ILE A 119 -1.82 -17.83 10.55
CA ILE A 119 -1.24 -16.49 10.59
C ILE A 119 0.21 -16.51 10.12
N LYS A 120 1.00 -17.53 10.52
CA LYS A 120 2.37 -17.71 10.01
C LYS A 120 2.38 -17.90 8.50
N ASN A 121 1.51 -18.77 7.97
CA ASN A 121 1.42 -19.01 6.54
C ASN A 121 0.94 -17.78 5.76
N PHE A 122 0.01 -17.00 6.31
CA PHE A 122 -0.44 -15.75 5.69
C PHE A 122 0.68 -14.70 5.65
N PHE A 123 1.57 -14.69 6.65
CA PHE A 123 2.66 -13.71 6.73
C PHE A 123 3.93 -14.11 5.98
N GLU A 124 4.13 -15.40 5.72
CA GLU A 124 5.19 -15.86 4.83
C GLU A 124 4.98 -15.25 3.43
N GLU A 125 6.03 -14.74 2.79
CA GLU A 125 5.90 -14.12 1.47
C GLU A 125 5.54 -15.19 0.43
N HIS A 126 4.40 -15.01 -0.25
CA HIS A 126 3.87 -15.99 -1.20
C HIS A 126 3.19 -15.32 -2.39
N LEU A 127 2.83 -16.14 -3.37
CA LEU A 127 1.96 -15.76 -4.49
C LEU A 127 0.86 -16.80 -4.70
N HIS A 128 -0.16 -16.41 -5.46
CA HIS A 128 -1.22 -17.29 -5.95
C HIS A 128 -1.26 -17.30 -7.48
N THR A 129 -1.76 -18.39 -8.06
CA THR A 129 -1.99 -18.53 -9.50
C THR A 129 -3.24 -17.80 -9.98
N ASP A 130 -4.07 -17.37 -9.05
CA ASP A 130 -5.36 -16.71 -9.24
C ASP A 130 -5.37 -15.39 -8.44
N GLU A 131 -6.38 -14.54 -8.68
CA GLU A 131 -6.54 -13.30 -7.92
C GLU A 131 -6.82 -13.57 -6.43
N GLU A 132 -6.16 -12.84 -5.54
CA GLU A 132 -6.50 -12.81 -4.13
C GLU A 132 -7.44 -11.63 -3.87
N ILE A 133 -8.74 -11.92 -3.73
CA ILE A 133 -9.79 -10.92 -3.52
C ILE A 133 -10.27 -10.96 -2.07
N ARG A 134 -10.23 -9.81 -1.40
CA ARG A 134 -10.61 -9.67 0.02
C ARG A 134 -11.45 -8.41 0.22
N TYR A 135 -12.64 -8.59 0.79
CA TYR A 135 -13.51 -7.50 1.19
C TYR A 135 -13.67 -7.48 2.72
N CYS A 136 -13.12 -6.46 3.37
CA CYS A 136 -13.14 -6.34 4.83
C CYS A 136 -14.51 -5.86 5.32
N LEU A 137 -15.20 -6.73 6.04
CA LEU A 137 -16.52 -6.48 6.63
C LEU A 137 -16.42 -5.89 8.04
N GLU A 138 -15.44 -6.36 8.83
CA GLU A 138 -15.15 -5.86 10.18
C GLU A 138 -13.64 -5.94 10.47
N GLY A 139 -13.18 -5.16 11.44
CA GLY A 139 -11.77 -5.12 11.84
C GLY A 139 -10.86 -4.52 10.77
N SER A 140 -9.60 -4.97 10.78
CA SER A 140 -8.56 -4.46 9.89
C SER A 140 -7.30 -5.34 9.85
N GLY A 141 -6.45 -5.07 8.86
CA GLY A 141 -5.16 -5.73 8.69
C GLY A 141 -4.33 -5.07 7.59
N TYR A 142 -3.15 -5.64 7.35
CA TYR A 142 -2.20 -5.17 6.35
C TYR A 142 -1.95 -6.24 5.29
N PHE A 143 -2.01 -5.81 4.04
CA PHE A 143 -1.41 -6.53 2.92
C PHE A 143 -0.10 -5.86 2.56
N ASP A 144 1.01 -6.57 2.70
CA ASP A 144 2.29 -6.09 2.20
C ASP A 144 2.50 -6.68 0.80
N VAL A 145 2.90 -5.86 -0.17
CA VAL A 145 3.15 -6.26 -1.57
C VAL A 145 4.53 -5.78 -2.02
N ARG A 146 5.12 -6.46 -3.02
CA ARG A 146 6.37 -5.99 -3.65
C ARG A 146 6.10 -4.97 -4.74
N ASP A 147 6.86 -3.89 -4.75
CA ASP A 147 6.93 -2.96 -5.88
C ASP A 147 7.85 -3.46 -7.01
N GLU A 148 8.03 -2.64 -8.04
CA GLU A 148 8.91 -2.94 -9.19
C GLU A 148 10.39 -3.11 -8.80
N ASN A 149 10.81 -2.50 -7.69
CA ASN A 149 12.18 -2.56 -7.15
C ASN A 149 12.30 -3.63 -6.05
N ASP A 150 11.32 -4.52 -5.93
CA ASP A 150 11.23 -5.55 -4.91
C ASP A 150 11.23 -4.99 -3.47
N CYS A 151 10.77 -3.75 -3.28
CA CYS A 151 10.58 -3.13 -1.98
C CYS A 151 9.17 -3.38 -1.44
N TRP A 152 9.03 -3.50 -0.12
CA TRP A 152 7.72 -3.69 0.52
C TRP A 152 6.90 -2.39 0.52
N ILE A 153 5.66 -2.49 0.05
CA ILE A 153 4.61 -1.49 0.27
C ILE A 153 3.55 -2.10 1.17
N ARG A 154 3.24 -1.42 2.28
CA ARG A 154 2.18 -1.81 3.21
C ARG A 154 0.85 -1.15 2.85
N ILE A 155 -0.20 -1.94 2.71
CA ILE A 155 -1.56 -1.50 2.38
C ILE A 155 -2.47 -1.81 3.56
N ALA A 156 -2.98 -0.76 4.21
CA ALA A 156 -3.94 -0.90 5.30
C ALA A 156 -5.34 -1.13 4.74
N VAL A 157 -5.96 -2.25 5.11
CA VAL A 157 -7.35 -2.57 4.76
C VAL A 157 -8.19 -2.55 6.02
N LYS A 158 -9.27 -1.77 6.00
CA LYS A 158 -10.24 -1.63 7.08
C LYS A 158 -11.65 -1.87 6.57
N LYS A 159 -12.63 -1.97 7.48
CA LYS A 159 -14.04 -2.11 7.16
C LYS A 159 -14.50 -1.25 5.98
N GLY A 160 -15.14 -1.91 5.00
CA GLY A 160 -15.59 -1.33 3.74
C GLY A 160 -14.52 -1.33 2.64
N GLY A 161 -13.27 -1.67 2.94
CA GLY A 161 -12.21 -1.80 1.96
C GLY A 161 -12.26 -3.16 1.25
N MET A 162 -12.37 -3.14 -0.06
CA MET A 162 -12.17 -4.30 -0.94
C MET A 162 -10.87 -4.14 -1.71
N ILE A 163 -10.03 -5.18 -1.71
CA ILE A 163 -8.76 -5.22 -2.43
C ILE A 163 -8.69 -6.49 -3.30
N VAL A 164 -8.06 -6.35 -4.46
CA VAL A 164 -7.73 -7.43 -5.39
C VAL A 164 -6.23 -7.38 -5.63
N LEU A 165 -5.54 -8.44 -5.23
CA LEU A 165 -4.15 -8.66 -5.59
C LEU A 165 -4.11 -9.53 -6.85
N PRO A 166 -3.42 -9.10 -7.91
CA PRO A 166 -3.38 -9.85 -9.17
C PRO A 166 -2.61 -11.16 -8.99
N ALA A 167 -2.99 -12.18 -9.78
CA ALA A 167 -2.25 -13.44 -9.83
C ALA A 167 -0.75 -13.19 -10.09
N GLY A 168 0.11 -13.91 -9.39
CA GLY A 168 1.57 -13.81 -9.55
C GLY A 168 2.27 -12.65 -8.82
N ILE A 169 1.55 -11.79 -8.09
CA ILE A 169 2.19 -10.80 -7.21
C ILE A 169 2.71 -11.46 -5.92
N TYR A 170 3.93 -11.14 -5.51
CA TYR A 170 4.41 -11.50 -4.18
C TYR A 170 3.77 -10.59 -3.14
N HIS A 171 3.14 -11.21 -2.15
CA HIS A 171 2.45 -10.52 -1.08
C HIS A 171 2.47 -11.35 0.21
N ARG A 172 2.00 -10.71 1.28
CA ARG A 172 1.71 -11.36 2.56
C ARG A 172 0.63 -10.58 3.30
N PHE A 173 -0.02 -11.24 4.24
CA PHE A 173 -1.04 -10.66 5.09
C PHE A 173 -0.65 -10.75 6.57
N THR A 174 -0.98 -9.71 7.34
CA THR A 174 -0.90 -9.73 8.80
C THR A 174 -2.04 -8.93 9.41
N LEU A 175 -2.46 -9.33 10.60
CA LEU A 175 -3.36 -8.51 11.41
C LEU A 175 -2.62 -7.26 11.90
N ASP A 176 -3.36 -6.20 12.17
CA ASP A 176 -2.82 -5.07 12.91
C ASP A 176 -2.93 -5.31 14.43
N THR A 177 -2.70 -4.26 15.22
CA THR A 177 -2.72 -4.34 16.68
C THR A 177 -4.06 -4.74 17.27
N ASP A 178 -5.15 -4.61 16.52
CA ASP A 178 -6.50 -4.97 16.99
C ASP A 178 -6.74 -6.49 16.87
N ASN A 179 -5.84 -7.23 16.22
CA ASN A 179 -5.85 -8.70 16.12
C ASN A 179 -7.18 -9.30 15.63
N TYR A 180 -7.91 -8.56 14.79
CA TYR A 180 -9.18 -9.02 14.26
C TYR A 180 -9.44 -8.50 12.85
N ILE A 181 -9.81 -9.41 11.94
CA ILE A 181 -10.48 -9.07 10.69
C ILE A 181 -11.58 -10.09 10.39
N LYS A 182 -12.73 -9.60 9.90
CA LYS A 182 -13.73 -10.40 9.19
C LYS A 182 -13.68 -10.02 7.73
N ALA A 183 -13.30 -10.96 6.89
CA ALA A 183 -13.18 -10.73 5.46
C ALA A 183 -14.10 -11.66 4.68
N MET A 184 -14.84 -11.09 3.72
CA MET A 184 -15.40 -11.86 2.63
C MET A 184 -14.29 -12.16 1.63
N ARG A 185 -14.14 -13.42 1.25
CA ARG A 185 -13.21 -13.86 0.21
C ARG A 185 -14.02 -14.15 -1.03
N LEU A 186 -13.57 -13.69 -2.19
CA LEU A 186 -14.26 -13.87 -3.47
C LEU A 186 -13.34 -14.58 -4.46
N PHE A 187 -13.91 -15.43 -5.32
CA PHE A 187 -13.17 -16.19 -6.34
C PHE A 187 -13.94 -16.24 -7.66
N VAL A 188 -13.18 -16.37 -8.76
CA VAL A 188 -13.70 -16.80 -10.05
C VAL A 188 -13.71 -18.32 -10.06
N GLY A 189 -14.89 -18.93 -10.18
CA GLY A 189 -15.04 -20.40 -10.11
C GLY A 189 -14.81 -20.97 -8.71
N GLU A 190 -14.39 -22.24 -8.66
CA GLU A 190 -14.05 -22.94 -7.42
C GLU A 190 -12.71 -22.42 -6.85
N PRO A 191 -12.62 -22.15 -5.54
CA PRO A 191 -11.46 -21.48 -4.98
C PRO A 191 -10.25 -22.41 -4.86
N VAL A 192 -9.09 -21.93 -5.32
CA VAL A 192 -7.79 -22.55 -5.08
C VAL A 192 -6.98 -21.65 -4.15
N TRP A 193 -6.81 -22.09 -2.90
CA TRP A 193 -6.15 -21.31 -1.84
C TRP A 193 -4.65 -21.53 -1.75
N THR A 194 -4.08 -22.38 -2.59
CA THR A 194 -2.70 -22.85 -2.45
C THR A 194 -1.71 -21.69 -2.54
N PRO A 195 -0.98 -21.37 -1.46
CA PRO A 195 0.10 -20.39 -1.52
C PRO A 195 1.36 -21.04 -2.08
N PHE A 196 2.09 -20.29 -2.89
CA PHE A 196 3.43 -20.65 -3.36
C PHE A 196 4.44 -19.70 -2.70
N ASN A 197 5.07 -20.16 -1.62
CA ASN A 197 6.03 -19.37 -0.86
C ASN A 197 7.27 -19.05 -1.70
N ARG A 198 7.71 -17.79 -1.70
CA ARG A 198 8.86 -17.37 -2.50
C ARG A 198 10.10 -18.23 -2.17
N PRO A 199 10.89 -18.70 -3.17
CA PRO A 199 10.85 -18.36 -4.60
C PRO A 199 9.98 -19.29 -5.46
N HIS A 200 9.20 -18.70 -6.38
CA HIS A 200 8.45 -19.41 -7.43
C HIS A 200 8.33 -18.56 -8.72
N ASP A 201 9.46 -18.00 -9.17
CA ASP A 201 9.51 -17.15 -10.38
C ASP A 201 9.31 -17.92 -11.70
N ASP A 202 9.33 -19.25 -11.64
CA ASP A 202 9.11 -20.14 -12.77
C ASP A 202 7.62 -20.31 -13.13
N LEU A 203 6.71 -20.02 -12.20
CA LEU A 203 5.27 -20.19 -12.39
C LEU A 203 4.72 -19.31 -13.54
N PRO A 204 3.83 -19.83 -14.40
CA PRO A 204 3.25 -19.07 -15.50
C PRO A 204 2.57 -17.77 -15.05
N ALA A 205 1.80 -17.82 -13.95
CA ALA A 205 1.14 -16.64 -13.38
C ALA A 205 2.16 -15.54 -12.99
N ARG A 206 3.31 -15.92 -12.42
CA ARG A 206 4.37 -14.98 -12.06
C ARG A 206 5.01 -14.32 -13.29
N LYS A 207 5.27 -15.11 -14.33
CA LYS A 207 5.82 -14.59 -15.60
C LYS A 207 4.84 -13.62 -16.27
N ALA A 208 3.56 -13.98 -16.35
CA ALA A 208 2.52 -13.11 -16.88
C ALA A 208 2.37 -11.82 -16.05
N TYR A 209 2.45 -11.89 -14.72
CA TYR A 209 2.46 -10.70 -13.87
C TYR A 209 3.63 -9.76 -14.20
N LEU A 210 4.84 -10.32 -14.30
CA LEU A 210 6.04 -9.54 -14.61
C LEU A 210 5.94 -8.87 -16.00
N GLU A 211 5.41 -9.57 -17.00
CA GLU A 211 5.20 -9.02 -18.35
C GLU A 211 4.16 -7.90 -18.37
N ASN A 212 3.05 -8.05 -17.65
CA ASN A 212 1.95 -7.08 -17.69
C ASN A 212 2.18 -5.83 -16.83
N PHE A 213 2.90 -5.96 -15.70
CA PHE A 213 2.96 -4.90 -14.68
C PHE A 213 4.36 -4.37 -14.38
N VAL A 214 5.43 -5.15 -14.60
CA VAL A 214 6.80 -4.77 -14.19
C VAL A 214 7.69 -4.46 -15.40
N LYS A 215 7.64 -5.28 -16.44
CA LYS A 215 8.38 -5.08 -17.68
C LYS A 215 7.56 -4.20 -18.63
N LYS A 216 7.50 -2.90 -18.34
CA LYS A 216 7.14 -1.95 -19.40
C LYS A 216 8.30 -1.98 -20.39
N GLU A 217 8.11 -2.59 -21.57
CA GLU A 217 9.12 -2.46 -22.62
C GLU A 217 9.39 -0.98 -22.85
N VAL A 218 10.65 -0.59 -22.64
CA VAL A 218 11.15 0.64 -23.22
C VAL A 218 11.18 0.36 -24.71
N ASP A 219 10.09 0.66 -25.40
CA ASP A 219 10.04 0.74 -26.85
C ASP A 219 11.01 1.88 -27.26
N GLY A 220 12.28 1.51 -27.32
CA GLY A 220 13.35 2.32 -27.85
C GLY A 220 13.10 2.48 -29.33
N TYR A 221 12.41 3.55 -29.69
CA TYR A 221 12.56 4.18 -30.99
C TYR A 221 14.00 4.69 -31.12
N VAL A 222 14.95 3.78 -31.31
CA VAL A 222 16.26 4.12 -31.86
C VAL A 222 16.02 4.32 -33.34
N VAL A 223 15.69 5.56 -33.71
CA VAL A 223 15.75 5.99 -35.11
C VAL A 223 17.24 6.12 -35.42
N GLU A 224 17.81 5.15 -36.13
CA GLU A 224 19.15 5.30 -36.68
C GLU A 224 19.16 6.51 -37.62
N ALA A 225 19.95 7.53 -37.28
CA ALA A 225 20.27 8.61 -38.18
C ALA A 225 21.15 8.04 -39.31
N ARG A 226 20.58 7.93 -40.51
CA ARG A 226 21.34 7.78 -41.75
C ARG A 226 21.87 9.13 -42.21
#